data_AF-A0A1I6ELR2-F1
#
_entry.id   AF-A0A1I6ELR2-F1
#
_cell.length_a   1.000
_cell.length_b   1.000
_cell.length_c   1.000
_cell.angle_alpha   90.00
_cell.angle_beta   90.00
_cell.angle_gamma   90.00
#
_symmetry.space_group_name_H-M   'P 1'
#
loop_
_entity.id
_entity.type
_entity.pdbx_description
1 polymer ?
#
loop_
_entity_poly.entity_id
_entity_poly.type
_entity_poly.pdbx_seq_one_letter_code
_entity_poly.pdbx_strand_id
1 'polypeptide(L)'
;MANETMRIFFPLKIITYPQGEYGLDDNPLEITPAEAVVYEDAILAAIAKENRLFENDRGLAEYIHDESINKKVYILYPSVEIVDGELWGVMTAGLRDPLSGEETAELLDFVTGQNSDGYGEGLEQCPIKTPDGEIYISFWNHENYSLNFYRRFYDG
;
A
#
# COMPACT_ATOMS: atom_id res chain seq x y z
N MET A 1 -12.58 0.52 19.50
CA MET A 1 -11.19 0.03 19.52
C MET A 1 -11.16 -1.24 18.67
N ALA A 2 -10.07 -1.48 17.92
CA ALA A 2 -9.89 -2.73 17.19
C ALA A 2 -9.43 -3.82 18.15
N ASN A 3 -9.99 -5.02 18.04
CA ASN A 3 -9.66 -6.18 18.86
C ASN A 3 -8.56 -7.03 18.22
N GLU A 4 -8.39 -6.91 16.91
CA GLU A 4 -7.40 -7.64 16.12
C GLU A 4 -6.83 -6.72 15.02
N THR A 5 -5.59 -6.96 14.63
CA THR A 5 -4.98 -6.33 13.45
C THR A 5 -4.63 -7.40 12.43
N MET A 6 -5.08 -7.20 11.19
CA MET A 6 -4.66 -7.98 10.04
C MET A 6 -3.77 -7.12 9.15
N ARG A 7 -2.58 -7.63 8.80
CA ARG A 7 -1.66 -6.94 7.89
C ARG A 7 -1.55 -7.76 6.60
N ILE A 8 -1.72 -7.09 5.46
CA ILE A 8 -1.74 -7.68 4.12
C ILE A 8 -0.58 -7.09 3.34
N PHE A 9 0.36 -7.92 2.92
CA PHE A 9 1.58 -7.57 2.21
C PHE A 9 1.42 -7.87 0.73
N PHE A 10 1.99 -6.98 -0.08
CA PHE A 10 1.99 -7.10 -1.52
C PHE A 10 3.25 -6.45 -2.11
N PRO A 11 3.73 -6.97 -3.26
CA PRO A 11 4.86 -6.40 -3.95
C PRO A 11 4.48 -5.04 -4.56
N LEU A 12 5.43 -4.11 -4.51
CA LEU A 12 5.32 -2.81 -5.16
C LEU A 12 5.95 -2.86 -6.55
N LYS A 13 5.61 -1.88 -7.38
CA LYS A 13 6.40 -1.54 -8.57
C LYS A 13 6.94 -0.13 -8.39
N ILE A 14 8.27 0.00 -8.49
CA ILE A 14 8.96 1.26 -8.23
C ILE A 14 9.84 1.57 -9.42
N ILE A 15 9.68 2.76 -9.98
CA ILE A 15 10.44 3.19 -11.16
C ILE A 15 11.04 4.57 -10.94
N THR A 16 12.11 4.84 -11.68
CA THR A 16 12.71 6.16 -11.82
C THR A 16 12.94 6.47 -13.28
N TYR A 17 12.95 7.75 -13.63
CA TYR A 17 13.35 8.21 -14.95
C TYR A 17 14.73 8.85 -14.83
N PRO A 18 15.78 8.29 -15.46
CA PRO A 18 17.12 8.84 -15.39
C PRO A 18 17.20 10.25 -15.96
N GLN A 19 18.09 11.07 -15.38
CA GLN A 19 18.41 12.37 -15.96
C GLN A 19 19.31 12.18 -17.19
N GLY A 20 18.79 12.48 -18.38
CA GLY A 20 19.52 12.56 -19.64
C GLY A 20 19.98 13.99 -19.98
N GLU A 21 20.62 14.13 -21.15
CA GLU A 21 21.19 15.41 -21.62
C GLU A 21 20.13 16.52 -21.84
N TYR A 22 18.87 16.14 -22.11
CA TYR A 22 17.79 17.08 -22.45
C TYR A 22 16.64 17.11 -21.43
N GLY A 23 16.76 16.41 -20.30
CA GLY A 23 15.67 16.23 -19.34
C GLY A 23 15.64 14.82 -18.79
N LEU A 24 14.50 14.41 -18.20
CA LEU A 24 14.27 13.02 -17.84
C LEU A 24 14.17 12.18 -19.13
N ASP A 25 14.79 11.00 -19.14
CA ASP A 25 14.58 9.99 -20.19
C ASP A 25 13.12 9.52 -20.15
N ASP A 26 12.55 9.18 -21.31
CA ASP A 26 11.19 8.63 -21.39
C ASP A 26 11.16 7.13 -21.02
N ASN A 27 12.32 6.48 -20.94
CA ASN A 27 12.44 5.08 -20.56
C ASN A 27 12.61 4.95 -19.04
N PRO A 28 11.63 4.37 -18.31
CA PRO A 28 11.77 4.15 -16.89
C PRO A 28 12.77 3.02 -16.62
N LEU A 29 13.52 3.16 -15.54
CA LEU A 29 14.27 2.08 -14.93
C LEU A 29 13.51 1.59 -13.70
N GLU A 30 13.39 0.27 -13.58
CA GLU A 30 12.83 -0.35 -12.39
C GLU A 30 13.86 -0.36 -11.26
N ILE A 31 13.39 -0.02 -10.06
CA ILE A 31 14.15 -0.11 -8.81
C ILE A 31 13.67 -1.38 -8.11
N THR A 32 14.59 -2.29 -7.81
CA THR A 32 14.23 -3.54 -7.14
C THR A 32 13.72 -3.27 -5.71
N PRO A 33 12.91 -4.16 -5.13
CA PRO A 33 12.44 -4.01 -3.74
C PRO A 33 13.58 -3.83 -2.72
N ALA A 34 14.72 -4.49 -2.94
CA ALA A 34 15.91 -4.36 -2.07
C ALA A 34 16.59 -2.99 -2.22
N GLU A 35 16.71 -2.47 -3.43
CA GLU A 35 17.25 -1.12 -3.67
C GLU A 35 16.33 -0.04 -3.11
N ALA A 36 15.01 -0.25 -3.19
CA ALA A 36 14.02 0.70 -2.73
C ALA A 36 14.02 0.96 -1.22
N VAL A 37 14.65 0.08 -0.44
CA VAL A 37 14.80 0.22 1.02
C VAL A 37 15.36 1.58 1.42
N VAL A 38 16.31 2.14 0.64
CA VAL A 38 16.92 3.44 0.97
C VAL A 38 15.94 4.62 0.86
N TYR A 39 14.81 4.42 0.19
CA TYR A 39 13.78 5.43 0.00
C TYR A 39 12.60 5.29 0.97
N GLU A 40 12.60 4.30 1.88
CA GLU A 40 11.47 4.00 2.78
C GLU A 40 10.89 5.26 3.45
N ASP A 41 11.73 6.11 4.05
CA ASP A 41 11.28 7.34 4.72
C ASP A 41 10.56 8.31 3.78
N ALA A 42 11.06 8.48 2.55
CA ALA A 42 10.44 9.35 1.55
C ALA A 42 9.09 8.80 1.09
N ILE A 43 9.00 7.48 0.95
CA ILE A 43 7.80 6.75 0.54
C ILE A 43 6.74 6.82 1.64
N LEU A 44 7.12 6.56 2.89
CA LEU A 44 6.25 6.71 4.06
C LEU A 44 5.71 8.14 4.18
N ALA A 45 6.55 9.16 3.94
CA ALA A 45 6.12 10.55 3.96
C ALA A 45 5.10 10.86 2.84
N ALA A 46 5.32 10.33 1.64
CA ALA A 46 4.39 10.50 0.51
C ALA A 46 3.04 9.82 0.78
N ILE A 47 3.05 8.57 1.24
CA ILE A 47 1.86 7.83 1.64
C ILE A 47 1.13 8.54 2.79
N ALA A 48 1.87 9.05 3.78
CA ALA A 48 1.27 9.79 4.89
C ALA A 48 0.60 11.09 4.43
N LYS A 49 1.09 11.72 3.36
CA LYS A 49 0.45 12.87 2.74
C LYS A 49 -0.82 12.45 1.99
N GLU A 50 -0.77 11.37 1.23
CA GLU A 50 -1.92 10.80 0.52
C GLU A 50 -3.03 10.39 1.50
N ASN A 51 -2.67 9.73 2.60
CA ASN A 51 -3.60 9.31 3.65
C ASN A 51 -4.28 10.49 4.36
N ARG A 52 -3.73 11.71 4.31
CA ARG A 52 -4.40 12.91 4.84
C ARG A 52 -5.52 13.42 3.93
N LEU A 53 -5.62 12.91 2.70
CA LEU A 53 -6.72 13.24 1.78
C LEU A 53 -8.02 12.50 2.14
N PHE A 54 -7.95 11.46 3.00
CA PHE A 54 -9.15 10.85 3.54
C PHE A 54 -9.89 11.86 4.42
N GLU A 55 -11.11 12.22 4.03
CA GLU A 55 -12.03 13.04 4.82
C GLU A 55 -12.81 12.21 5.87
N ASN A 56 -12.20 11.13 6.37
CA ASN A 56 -12.78 10.20 7.33
C ASN A 56 -11.70 9.53 8.19
N ASP A 57 -12.09 9.00 9.35
CA ASP A 57 -11.19 8.34 10.30
C ASP A 57 -10.97 6.84 10.04
N ARG A 58 -11.59 6.29 8.97
CA ARG A 58 -11.59 4.86 8.62
C ARG A 58 -10.64 4.52 7.47
N GLY A 59 -10.09 5.53 6.81
CA GLY A 59 -9.28 5.38 5.61
C GLY A 59 -10.07 4.70 4.51
N LEU A 60 -9.49 3.66 3.91
CA LEU A 60 -10.13 2.91 2.83
C LEU A 60 -11.33 2.07 3.31
N ALA A 61 -11.46 1.81 4.61
CA ALA A 61 -12.57 1.01 5.13
C ALA A 61 -13.93 1.71 4.98
N GLU A 62 -13.95 3.04 4.79
CA GLU A 62 -15.19 3.79 4.51
C GLU A 62 -15.82 3.41 3.17
N TYR A 63 -15.00 2.96 2.20
CA TYR A 63 -15.44 2.61 0.84
C TYR A 63 -15.80 1.12 0.69
N ILE A 64 -15.76 0.34 1.76
CA ILE A 64 -16.22 -1.05 1.75
C ILE A 64 -17.75 -1.04 1.75
N HIS A 65 -18.39 -1.47 0.66
CA HIS A 65 -19.86 -1.45 0.55
C HIS A 65 -20.55 -2.72 1.02
N ASP A 66 -19.82 -3.84 1.13
CA ASP A 66 -20.38 -5.07 1.69
C ASP A 66 -20.61 -4.92 3.19
N GLU A 67 -21.86 -5.06 3.62
CA GLU A 67 -22.23 -4.87 5.02
C GLU A 67 -21.62 -5.89 5.98
N SER A 68 -21.30 -7.10 5.50
CA SER A 68 -20.77 -8.18 6.34
C SER A 68 -19.37 -7.82 6.84
N ILE A 69 -18.52 -7.32 5.96
CA ILE A 69 -17.16 -6.89 6.30
C ILE A 69 -17.08 -5.45 6.77
N ASN A 70 -17.92 -4.52 6.29
CA ASN A 70 -17.86 -3.09 6.71
C ASN A 70 -18.02 -2.94 8.23
N LYS A 71 -18.90 -3.73 8.85
CA LYS A 71 -19.16 -3.65 10.30
C LYS A 71 -17.96 -4.13 11.14
N LYS A 72 -17.15 -5.04 10.58
CA LYS A 72 -16.00 -5.66 11.24
C LYS A 72 -14.69 -4.92 10.97
N VAL A 73 -14.46 -4.47 9.74
CA VAL A 73 -13.28 -3.70 9.33
C VAL A 73 -13.48 -2.23 9.73
N TYR A 74 -12.85 -1.83 10.83
CA TYR A 74 -13.00 -0.49 11.37
C TYR A 74 -12.13 0.53 10.64
N ILE A 75 -10.85 0.20 10.41
CA ILE A 75 -9.89 1.04 9.69
C ILE A 75 -9.17 0.19 8.66
N LEU A 76 -8.75 0.81 7.56
CA LEU A 76 -7.90 0.20 6.56
C LEU A 76 -6.97 1.26 5.98
N TYR A 77 -5.67 1.16 6.28
CA TYR A 77 -4.69 2.14 5.84
C TYR A 77 -3.51 1.50 5.12
N PRO A 78 -3.10 2.07 3.97
CA PRO A 78 -1.92 1.67 3.23
C PRO A 78 -0.64 2.27 3.84
N SER A 79 0.46 1.53 3.71
CA SER A 79 1.81 1.89 4.11
C SER A 79 2.85 1.03 3.37
N VAL A 80 4.12 1.17 3.75
CA VAL A 80 5.21 0.27 3.34
C VAL A 80 5.98 -0.21 4.56
N GLU A 81 6.65 -1.34 4.44
CA GLU A 81 7.55 -1.89 5.47
C GLU A 81 8.66 -2.71 4.81
N ILE A 82 9.85 -2.69 5.43
CA ILE A 82 10.94 -3.59 5.06
C ILE A 82 10.71 -4.99 5.64
N VAL A 83 10.60 -5.99 4.77
CA VAL A 83 10.51 -7.41 5.13
C VAL A 83 11.66 -8.14 4.46
N ASP A 84 12.49 -8.82 5.27
CA ASP A 84 13.66 -9.59 4.80
C ASP A 84 14.64 -8.80 3.89
N GLY A 85 14.76 -7.49 4.12
CA GLY A 85 15.65 -6.60 3.36
C GLY A 85 15.06 -6.08 2.04
N GLU A 86 13.77 -6.30 1.81
CA GLU A 86 13.03 -5.79 0.65
C GLU A 86 11.90 -4.87 1.11
N LEU A 87 11.60 -3.83 0.33
CA LEU A 87 10.46 -2.95 0.60
C LEU A 87 9.16 -3.56 0.06
N TRP A 88 8.18 -3.73 0.96
CA TRP A 88 6.86 -4.26 0.64
C TRP A 88 5.78 -3.22 0.90
N GLY A 89 4.73 -3.25 0.08
CA GLY A 89 3.49 -2.55 0.39
C GLY A 89 2.72 -3.32 1.46
N VAL A 90 2.07 -2.59 2.37
CA VAL A 90 1.25 -3.19 3.42
C VAL A 90 -0.07 -2.45 3.60
N MET A 91 -1.16 -3.19 3.62
CA MET A 91 -2.47 -2.72 4.06
C MET A 91 -2.71 -3.19 5.49
N THR A 92 -2.95 -2.25 6.41
CA THR A 92 -3.23 -2.56 7.82
C THR A 92 -4.71 -2.40 8.11
N ALA A 93 -5.38 -3.51 8.38
CA ALA A 93 -6.78 -3.58 8.76
C ALA A 93 -6.91 -3.67 10.29
N GLY A 94 -7.68 -2.75 10.89
CA GLY A 94 -8.11 -2.87 12.27
C GLY A 94 -9.49 -3.52 12.33
N LEU A 95 -9.60 -4.68 12.97
CA LEU A 95 -10.82 -5.48 13.02
C LEU A 95 -11.49 -5.37 14.40
N ARG A 96 -12.81 -5.22 14.42
CA ARG A 96 -13.64 -5.29 15.64
C ARG A 96 -13.95 -6.73 16.01
N ASP A 97 -14.15 -7.58 15.01
CA ASP A 97 -14.41 -8.99 15.15
C ASP A 97 -13.59 -9.78 14.14
N PRO A 98 -13.25 -11.04 14.42
CA PRO A 98 -12.56 -11.89 13.46
C PRO A 98 -13.36 -12.05 12.15
N LEU A 99 -12.64 -12.05 11.04
CA LEU A 99 -13.20 -12.36 9.72
C LEU A 99 -13.23 -13.87 9.49
N SER A 100 -14.35 -14.36 8.96
CA SER A 100 -14.50 -15.71 8.39
C SER A 100 -13.61 -15.87 7.15
N GLY A 101 -13.49 -17.09 6.63
CA GLY A 101 -12.73 -17.33 5.39
C GLY A 101 -13.27 -16.54 4.19
N GLU A 102 -14.60 -16.48 4.05
CA GLU A 102 -15.28 -15.74 2.96
C GLU A 102 -15.07 -14.23 3.12
N GLU A 103 -15.29 -13.70 4.33
CA GLU A 103 -15.07 -12.28 4.66
C GLU A 103 -13.60 -11.86 4.48
N THR A 104 -12.66 -12.79 4.69
CA THR A 104 -11.24 -12.55 4.44
C THR A 104 -10.96 -12.43 2.96
N ALA A 105 -11.51 -13.34 2.15
CA ALA A 105 -11.37 -13.29 0.70
C ALA A 105 -11.95 -11.98 0.15
N GLU A 106 -13.12 -11.56 0.62
CA GLU A 106 -13.73 -10.28 0.23
C GLU A 106 -12.86 -9.07 0.57
N LEU A 107 -12.23 -9.04 1.76
CA LEU A 107 -11.30 -7.97 2.12
C LEU A 107 -10.05 -7.99 1.21
N LEU A 108 -9.51 -9.17 0.90
CA LEU A 108 -8.36 -9.30 0.01
C LEU A 108 -8.68 -8.87 -1.42
N ASP A 109 -9.88 -9.18 -1.92
CA ASP A 109 -10.37 -8.73 -3.22
C ASP A 109 -10.53 -7.20 -3.24
N PHE A 110 -11.07 -6.62 -2.16
CA PHE A 110 -11.15 -5.17 -2.01
C PHE A 110 -9.75 -4.51 -2.01
N VAL A 111 -8.79 -5.06 -1.28
CA VAL A 111 -7.40 -4.56 -1.28
C VAL A 111 -6.77 -4.67 -2.67
N THR A 112 -7.01 -5.77 -3.37
CA THR A 112 -6.54 -5.98 -4.75
C THR A 112 -7.09 -4.90 -5.68
N GLY A 113 -8.39 -4.61 -5.61
CA GLY A 113 -9.01 -3.55 -6.39
C GLY A 113 -8.43 -2.16 -6.07
N GLN A 114 -8.26 -1.85 -4.78
CA GLN A 114 -7.66 -0.58 -4.37
C GLN A 114 -6.23 -0.41 -4.86
N ASN A 115 -5.41 -1.46 -4.78
CA ASN A 115 -4.02 -1.40 -5.22
C ASN A 115 -3.90 -1.21 -6.74
N SER A 116 -4.83 -1.77 -7.52
CA SER A 116 -4.78 -1.77 -8.98
C SER A 116 -5.30 -0.49 -9.65
N ASP A 117 -6.36 0.15 -9.12
CA ASP A 117 -7.11 1.21 -9.82
C ASP A 117 -7.77 2.19 -8.83
N GLY A 118 -7.22 2.30 -7.63
CA GLY A 118 -7.81 3.11 -6.56
C GLY A 118 -6.76 3.88 -5.80
N TYR A 119 -6.41 3.40 -4.62
CA TYR A 119 -5.39 4.02 -3.82
C TYR A 119 -4.02 3.97 -4.51
N GLY A 120 -3.31 5.10 -4.54
CA GLY A 120 -1.94 5.17 -5.02
C GLY A 120 -1.78 5.68 -6.45
N GLU A 121 -2.86 5.89 -7.20
CA GLU A 121 -2.79 6.52 -8.54
C GLU A 121 -2.04 7.87 -8.52
N GLY A 122 -2.25 8.67 -7.45
CA GLY A 122 -1.52 9.91 -7.25
C GLY A 122 -0.01 9.71 -7.08
N LEU A 123 0.42 8.62 -6.43
CA LEU A 123 1.82 8.25 -6.23
C LEU A 123 2.47 7.66 -7.50
N GLU A 124 1.66 7.11 -8.39
CA GLU A 124 2.09 6.65 -9.72
C GLU A 124 2.25 7.82 -10.70
N GLN A 125 1.41 8.84 -10.59
CA GLN A 125 1.42 10.00 -11.51
C GLN A 125 2.32 11.15 -11.03
N CYS A 126 2.53 11.30 -9.71
CA CYS A 126 3.33 12.37 -9.14
C CYS A 126 4.65 11.83 -8.56
N PRO A 127 5.81 12.35 -8.98
CA PRO A 127 7.09 11.89 -8.48
C PRO A 127 7.27 12.20 -6.99
N ILE A 128 7.85 11.25 -6.27
CA ILE A 128 8.45 11.45 -4.96
C ILE A 128 9.88 11.91 -5.18
N LYS A 129 10.20 13.10 -4.68
CA LYS A 129 11.54 13.68 -4.79
C LYS A 129 12.46 13.07 -3.73
N THR A 130 13.56 12.49 -4.19
CA THR A 130 14.62 11.91 -3.36
C THR A 130 15.94 12.63 -3.65
N PRO A 131 16.98 12.45 -2.80
CA PRO A 131 18.32 12.96 -3.11
C PRO A 131 18.91 12.41 -4.42
N ASP A 132 18.50 11.21 -4.84
CA ASP A 132 19.03 10.50 -5.99
C ASP A 132 18.21 10.72 -7.28
N GLY A 133 17.11 11.49 -7.19
CA GLY A 133 16.22 11.78 -8.30
C GLY A 133 14.75 11.63 -7.96
N GLU A 134 13.93 11.42 -8.97
CA GLU A 134 12.48 11.23 -8.83
C GLU A 134 12.13 9.74 -8.93
N ILE A 135 11.32 9.25 -7.98
CA ILE A 135 10.77 7.89 -8.01
C ILE A 135 9.25 7.93 -8.06
N TYR A 136 8.66 6.90 -8.66
CA TYR A 136 7.23 6.70 -8.81
C TYR A 136 6.87 5.33 -8.28
N ILE A 137 5.73 5.22 -7.61
CA ILE A 137 5.36 4.01 -6.87
C ILE A 137 3.95 3.60 -7.25
N SER A 138 3.85 2.35 -7.68
CA SER A 138 2.60 1.64 -7.86
C SER A 138 2.44 0.57 -6.80
N PHE A 139 1.24 0.50 -6.25
CA PHE A 139 0.82 -0.57 -5.33
C PHE A 139 0.48 -1.85 -6.10
N TRP A 140 0.53 -1.80 -7.43
CA TRP A 140 0.17 -2.88 -8.33
C TRP A 140 1.32 -3.29 -9.24
N ASN A 141 1.87 -4.47 -8.97
CA ASN A 141 2.89 -5.07 -9.81
C ASN A 141 2.27 -6.09 -10.78
N HIS A 142 1.90 -5.65 -11.99
CA HIS A 142 1.30 -6.50 -13.03
C HIS A 142 2.09 -7.79 -13.35
N GLU A 143 3.40 -7.78 -13.17
CA GLU A 143 4.26 -8.92 -13.53
C GLU A 143 4.33 -9.96 -12.42
N ASN A 144 4.21 -9.51 -11.17
CA ASN A 144 4.31 -10.36 -10.00
C ASN A 144 3.46 -9.79 -8.87
N TYR A 145 2.15 -10.09 -8.87
CA TYR A 145 1.24 -9.67 -7.81
C TYR A 145 0.78 -10.86 -6.97
N SER A 146 0.91 -10.75 -5.66
CA SER A 146 0.37 -11.71 -4.70
C SER A 146 0.09 -11.03 -3.37
N LEU A 147 -0.86 -11.58 -2.61
CA LEU A 147 -1.17 -11.11 -1.26
C LEU A 147 -0.74 -12.16 -0.24
N ASN A 148 0.03 -11.72 0.75
CA ASN A 148 0.33 -12.49 1.95
C ASN A 148 -0.25 -11.77 3.14
N PHE A 149 -0.96 -12.44 4.05
CA PHE A 149 -1.50 -11.78 5.22
C PHE A 149 -1.19 -12.54 6.51
N TYR A 150 -1.09 -11.78 7.59
CA TYR A 150 -1.02 -12.33 8.93
C TYR A 150 -1.92 -11.56 9.88
N ARG A 151 -2.30 -12.24 10.96
CA ARG A 151 -3.20 -11.72 11.99
C ARG A 151 -2.44 -11.66 13.31
N ARG A 152 -2.60 -10.56 14.02
CA ARG A 152 -2.09 -10.38 15.38
C ARG A 152 -3.25 -9.99 16.28
N PHE A 153 -3.43 -10.77 17.33
CA PHE A 153 -4.35 -10.47 18.41
C PHE A 153 -3.69 -9.52 19.41
N TYR A 154 -4.47 -8.62 19.99
CA TYR A 154 -4.02 -7.88 21.17
C TYR A 154 -4.29 -8.76 22.40
N ASP A 155 -3.22 -9.14 23.11
CA ASP A 155 -3.37 -9.64 24.47
C ASP A 155 -3.74 -8.43 25.34
N GLY A 156 -4.97 -8.43 25.88
CA GLY A 156 -5.50 -7.38 26.74
C GLY A 156 -4.84 -7.31 28.12
#